data_AF-A0A7C7Y4R7-F1
#
_entry.id   AF-A0A7C7Y4R7-F1
#
_cell.length_a   1.000
_cell.length_b   1.000
_cell.length_c   1.000
_cell.angle_alpha   90.00
_cell.angle_beta   90.00
_cell.angle_gamma   90.00
#
_symmetry.space_group_name_H-M   'P 1'
#
loop_
_entity.id
_entity.type
_entity.pdbx_description
1 polymer ?
#
loop_
_entity_poly.entity_id
_entity_poly.type
_entity_poly.pdbx_seq_one_letter_code
_entity_poly.pdbx_strand_id
1 'polypeptide(L)' 'MAKKLSKKTTNIKVAILDQRVVVGVGNIYACEALFSSKINPTMRACDLVNKDGAPSKKL' A
#
# COMPACT_ATOMS: atom_id res chain seq x y z
N MET A 1 0.39 -9.48 -4.08
CA MET A 1 0.68 -8.21 -3.37
C MET A 1 -0.38 -7.88 -2.32
N ALA A 2 -1.65 -7.71 -2.70
CA ALA A 2 -2.75 -7.27 -1.82
C ALA A 2 -2.87 -8.05 -0.49
N LYS A 3 -2.80 -9.39 -0.52
CA LYS A 3 -2.85 -10.23 0.70
C LYS A 3 -1.64 -10.06 1.64
N LYS A 4 -0.51 -9.55 1.15
CA LYS A 4 0.65 -9.20 1.98
C LYS A 4 0.42 -7.88 2.73
N LEU A 5 -0.30 -6.94 2.11
CA LEU A 5 -0.63 -5.64 2.70
C LEU A 5 -1.68 -5.74 3.81
N SER A 6 -2.62 -6.70 3.74
CA SER A 6 -3.65 -6.89 4.78
C SER A 6 -3.08 -7.25 6.17
N LYS A 7 -1.82 -7.71 6.24
CA LYS A 7 -1.10 -7.99 7.49
C LYS A 7 -0.09 -6.91 7.89
N LYS A 8 0.06 -5.85 7.11
CA LYS A 8 1.06 -4.79 7.33
C LYS A 8 0.41 -3.62 8.06
N THR A 9 0.81 -3.41 9.31
CA THR A 9 0.39 -2.26 10.14
C THR A 9 1.21 -1.01 9.88
N THR A 10 2.28 -1.11 9.09
CA THR A 10 3.08 0.01 8.62
C THR A 10 2.28 0.88 7.67
N ASN A 11 2.70 2.14 7.52
CA ASN A 11 2.10 3.02 6.54
C ASN A 11 2.27 2.48 5.10
N ILE A 12 1.37 2.86 4.20
CA ILE A 12 1.30 2.32 2.84
C ILE A 12 2.53 2.67 2.01
N LYS A 13 3.12 3.85 2.21
CA LYS A 13 4.35 4.24 1.52
C LYS A 13 5.51 3.31 1.84
N VAL A 14 5.74 3.02 3.12
CA VAL A 14 6.78 2.07 3.56
C VAL A 14 6.46 0.66 3.09
N ALA A 15 5.18 0.25 3.11
CA ALA A 15 4.78 -1.07 2.66
C ALA A 15 4.99 -1.29 1.14
N ILE A 16 4.87 -0.25 0.32
CA ILE A 16 5.15 -0.29 -1.13
C ILE A 16 6.66 -0.32 -1.41
N LEU A 17 7.46 0.38 -0.61
CA LEU A 17 8.92 0.41 -0.74
C LEU A 17 9.61 -0.87 -0.26
N ASP A 18 8.91 -1.67 0.56
CA ASP A 18 9.37 -2.98 0.99
C ASP A 18 9.50 -3.90 -0.22
N GLN A 19 10.74 -4.21 -0.60
CA GLN A 19 11.06 -5.07 -1.75
C GLN A 19 10.54 -6.51 -1.59
N ARG A 20 10.12 -6.91 -0.39
CA ARG A 20 9.42 -8.20 -0.17
C ARG A 20 7.96 -8.16 -0.63
N VAL A 21 7.40 -6.96 -0.80
CA VAL A 21 6.01 -6.72 -1.24
C VAL A 21 5.96 -6.40 -2.72
N VAL A 22 6.75 -5.41 -3.18
CA VAL A 22 6.89 -5.02 -4.58
C VAL A 22 8.35 -4.74 -4.90
N VAL A 23 8.88 -5.43 -5.90
CA VAL A 23 10.24 -5.19 -6.39
C VAL A 23 10.25 -4.03 -7.39
N GLY A 24 11.32 -3.22 -7.37
CA GLY A 24 11.56 -2.18 -8.38
C GLY A 24 10.77 -0.88 -8.20
N VAL A 25 9.93 -0.77 -7.16
CA VAL A 25 9.28 0.50 -6.80
C VAL A 25 10.17 1.30 -5.85
N GLY A 26 10.60 2.47 -6.31
CA GLY A 26 11.33 3.46 -5.53
C GLY A 26 10.43 4.55 -4.95
N ASN A 27 11.04 5.48 -4.21
CA ASN A 27 10.33 6.58 -3.54
C ASN A 27 9.48 7.45 -4.48
N ILE A 28 9.98 7.74 -5.68
CA ILE A 28 9.31 8.62 -6.64
C ILE A 28 8.00 7.97 -7.11
N TYR A 29 8.09 6.77 -7.68
CA TYR A 29 6.93 6.03 -8.16
C TYR A 29 5.93 5.69 -7.04
N ALA A 30 6.40 5.41 -5.82
CA ALA A 30 5.51 5.20 -4.68
C ALA A 30 4.70 6.47 -4.35
N CYS A 31 5.34 7.64 -4.34
CA CYS A 31 4.64 8.91 -4.12
C CYS A 31 3.67 9.23 -5.26
N GLU A 32 4.08 9.06 -6.51
CA GLU A 32 3.24 9.31 -7.68
C GLU A 32 2.02 8.39 -7.69
N ALA A 33 2.19 7.08 -7.48
CA ALA A 33 1.08 6.15 -7.43
C ALA A 33 0.08 6.49 -6.31
N LEU A 34 0.57 6.83 -5.12
CA LEU A 34 -0.29 7.24 -4.00
C LEU A 34 -1.03 8.55 -4.29
N PHE A 35 -0.37 9.51 -4.94
CA PHE A 35 -0.99 10.76 -5.37
C PHE A 35 -2.06 10.52 -6.44
N SER A 36 -1.76 9.75 -7.48
CA SER A 36 -2.70 9.38 -8.55
C SER A 36 -3.90 8.60 -8.02
N SER A 37 -3.71 7.76 -6.98
CA SER A 37 -4.79 7.04 -6.31
C SER A 37 -5.47 7.81 -5.18
N LYS A 38 -5.06 9.06 -4.90
CA LYS A 38 -5.58 9.90 -3.79
C LYS A 38 -5.51 9.23 -2.41
N ILE A 39 -4.49 8.40 -2.19
CA ILE A 39 -4.26 7.68 -0.93
C ILE A 39 -3.27 8.46 -0.08
N ASN A 40 -3.62 8.72 1.18
CA ASN A 40 -2.69 9.36 2.10
C ASN A 40 -1.52 8.40 2.44
N PRO A 41 -0.25 8.79 2.21
CA PRO A 41 0.92 7.92 2.41
C PRO A 41 1.11 7.45 3.85
N THR A 42 0.51 8.13 4.84
CA THR A 42 0.60 7.76 6.26
C THR A 42 -0.46 6.77 6.70
N MET A 43 -1.47 6.48 5.87
CA MET A 43 -2.48 5.46 6.16
C MET A 43 -1.85 4.08 6.29
N ARG A 44 -2.38 3.25 7.20
CA ARG A 44 -1.92 1.88 7.35
C ARG A 44 -2.27 1.07 6.10
N ALA A 45 -1.32 0.26 5.66
CA ALA A 45 -1.52 -0.59 4.49
C ALA A 45 -2.70 -1.56 4.67
N CYS A 46 -2.92 -2.08 5.89
CA CYS A 46 -4.01 -2.99 6.19
C CYS A 46 -5.41 -2.37 6.09
N ASP A 47 -5.55 -1.04 6.16
CA ASP A 47 -6.86 -0.38 6.10
C ASP A 47 -7.39 -0.27 4.66
N LEU A 48 -6.49 -0.42 3.68
CA LEU A 48 -6.74 -0.31 2.25
C LEU A 48 -7.17 -1.65 1.62
N VAL A 49 -6.99 -2.77 2.33
CA VAL A 49 -7.20 -4.11 1.77
C VAL A 49 -7.86 -5.02 2.79
N ASN A 50 -8.93 -5.69 2.39
CA ASN A 50 -9.62 -6.70 3.18
C ASN A 50 -8.74 -7.94 3.39
N LYS A 51 -9.11 -8.80 4.34
CA LYS A 51 -8.38 -10.05 4.64
C LYS A 51 -8.24 -10.97 3.42
N ASP A 52 -9.22 -10.92 2.53
CA ASP A 52 -9.27 -11.70 1.27
C ASP A 52 -8.38 -11.11 0.17
N GLY A 53 -7.79 -9.93 0.40
CA GLY A 53 -6.97 -9.20 -0.57
C GLY A 53 -7.78 -8.33 -1.54
N ALA A 54 -9.10 -8.23 -1.37
CA ALA A 54 -9.94 -7.28 -2.08
C ALA A 54 -9.70 -5.84 -1.55
N PRO A 55 -9.81 -4.79 -2.38
CA PRO A 55 -9.74 -3.41 -1.92
C PRO A 55 -10.86 -3.10 -0.91
N SER A 56 -10.54 -2.28 0.08
CA SER A 56 -11.49 -1.80 1.08
C SER A 56 -12.54 -0.89 0.45
N LYS A 57 -13.77 -0.86 0.98
CA LYS A 57 -14.82 0.11 0.57
C LYS A 57 -14.43 1.58 0.79
N LYS A 58 -13.33 1.83 1.49
CA LYS A 58 -12.75 3.17 1.71
C LYS A 58 -11.88 3.68 0.55
N LEU A 59 -11.62 2.84 -0.46
CA LEU A 59 -10.95 3.22 -1.71
C LEU A 59 -11.95 3.62 -2.79
#